data_AF-G2PXH2-F1
#
_entry.id   AF-G2PXH2-F1
#
_cell.length_a   1.000
_cell.length_b   1.000
_cell.length_c   1.000
_cell.angle_alpha   90.00
_cell.angle_beta   90.00
_cell.angle_gamma   90.00
#
_symmetry.space_group_name_H-M   'P 1'
#
loop_
_entity.id
_entity.type
_entity.pdbx_description
1 polymer ?
#
loop_
_entity_poly.entity_id
_entity_poly.type
_entity_poly.pdbx_seq_one_letter_code
_entity_poly.pdbx_strand_id
1 'polypeptide(L)'
;MRVLLTILILFIFTLNTNLYVFSQSSDLKNQDPNYKDLIGHWAENEFRWLIEKGIISGVKANGVMLAKPDEKLTRAEAVVIILRTIFEKELLEEEIKKLKEDSFKDISNHWSRDYINVARLVKNFVFPFHSAYCRAAIYCNYIF
;
A
#
# COMPACT_ATOMS: atom_id res chain seq x y z
N MET A 1 -29.98 -31.67 -31.38
CA MET A 1 -28.50 -31.62 -31.33
C MET A 1 -27.91 -30.23 -31.01
N ARG A 2 -28.52 -29.12 -31.45
CA ARG A 2 -28.01 -27.74 -31.20
C ARG A 2 -27.99 -27.29 -29.73
N VAL A 3 -28.96 -27.72 -28.91
CA VAL A 3 -29.08 -27.33 -27.49
C VAL A 3 -27.99 -27.98 -26.61
N LEU A 4 -27.57 -29.21 -26.95
CA LEU A 4 -26.50 -29.90 -26.22
C LEU A 4 -25.14 -29.23 -26.42
N LEU A 5 -24.91 -28.70 -27.64
CA LEU A 5 -23.68 -28.01 -28.01
C LEU A 5 -23.55 -26.66 -27.29
N THR A 6 -24.65 -25.91 -27.14
CA THR A 6 -24.64 -24.62 -26.44
C THR A 6 -24.43 -24.78 -24.93
N ILE A 7 -24.99 -25.83 -24.32
CA ILE A 7 -24.76 -26.15 -22.90
C ILE A 7 -23.30 -26.55 -22.66
N LEU A 8 -22.70 -27.33 -23.57
CA LEU A 8 -21.28 -27.71 -23.49
C LEU A 8 -20.36 -26.49 -23.59
N ILE A 9 -20.66 -25.56 -24.51
CA ILE A 9 -19.88 -24.33 -24.68
C ILE A 9 -19.97 -23.43 -23.44
N LEU A 10 -21.16 -23.25 -22.86
CA LEU A 10 -21.32 -22.47 -21.64
C LEU A 10 -20.61 -23.10 -20.44
N PHE A 11 -20.65 -24.43 -20.32
CA PHE A 11 -19.95 -25.17 -19.26
C PHE A 11 -18.42 -25.01 -19.39
N ILE A 12 -17.89 -25.15 -20.60
CA ILE A 12 -16.48 -24.88 -20.91
C ILE A 12 -16.13 -23.43 -20.57
N PHE A 13 -16.98 -22.45 -20.91
CA PHE A 13 -16.73 -21.04 -20.61
C PHE A 13 -16.68 -20.78 -19.09
N THR A 14 -17.58 -21.39 -18.31
CA THR A 14 -17.60 -21.26 -16.83
C THR A 14 -16.45 -22.00 -16.12
N LEU A 15 -15.91 -23.07 -16.72
CA LEU A 15 -14.74 -23.77 -16.19
C LEU A 15 -13.45 -22.98 -16.48
N ASN A 16 -13.37 -22.33 -17.64
CA ASN A 16 -12.21 -21.51 -18.01
C ASN A 16 -12.11 -20.21 -17.21
N THR A 17 -13.21 -19.60 -16.79
CA THR A 17 -13.18 -18.39 -15.94
C THR A 17 -12.68 -18.66 -14.52
N ASN A 18 -13.05 -19.80 -13.92
CA ASN A 18 -12.58 -20.18 -12.58
C ASN A 18 -11.08 -20.51 -12.53
N LEU A 19 -10.53 -21.13 -13.59
CA LEU A 19 -9.09 -21.44 -13.65
C LEU A 19 -8.23 -20.17 -13.77
N TYR A 20 -8.74 -19.13 -14.45
CA TYR A 20 -8.03 -17.87 -14.63
C TYR A 20 -7.88 -17.09 -13.31
N VAL A 21 -8.92 -17.10 -12.46
CA VAL A 21 -8.90 -16.45 -11.14
C VAL A 21 -7.90 -17.13 -10.19
N PHE A 22 -7.76 -18.46 -10.26
CA PHE A 22 -6.81 -19.20 -9.42
C PHE A 22 -5.35 -18.97 -9.83
N SER A 23 -5.05 -18.86 -11.13
CA SER A 23 -3.71 -18.57 -11.66
C SER A 23 -3.13 -17.24 -11.17
N GLN A 24 -3.95 -16.22 -10.93
CA GLN A 24 -3.44 -14.93 -10.42
C GLN A 24 -3.02 -14.98 -8.95
N SER A 25 -3.51 -15.95 -8.17
CA SER A 25 -3.19 -16.04 -6.74
C SER A 25 -1.79 -16.59 -6.45
N SER A 26 -1.19 -17.35 -7.38
CA SER A 26 0.17 -17.89 -7.24
C SER A 26 1.27 -16.89 -7.56
N ASP A 27 1.00 -15.90 -8.43
CA ASP A 27 2.00 -14.93 -8.87
C ASP A 27 2.22 -13.80 -7.85
N LEU A 28 1.25 -13.53 -6.96
CA LEU A 28 1.40 -12.56 -5.87
C LEU A 28 2.25 -13.09 -4.70
N LYS A 29 2.42 -14.41 -4.56
CA LYS A 29 3.16 -15.03 -3.44
C LYS A 29 4.68 -15.12 -3.64
N ASN A 30 5.19 -14.76 -4.82
CA ASN A 30 6.60 -14.98 -5.19
C ASN A 30 7.45 -13.71 -5.26
N GLN A 31 6.95 -12.59 -4.73
CA GLN A 31 7.71 -11.34 -4.62
C GLN A 31 7.77 -10.83 -3.18
N ASP A 32 8.23 -11.67 -2.25
CA ASP A 32 8.84 -11.14 -1.03
C ASP A 32 10.35 -11.01 -1.29
N PRO A 33 10.85 -9.82 -1.70
CA PRO A 33 12.29 -9.61 -1.78
C PRO A 33 12.90 -9.98 -0.43
N ASN A 34 13.95 -10.80 -0.43
CA ASN A 34 14.59 -11.17 0.83
C ASN A 34 15.30 -9.95 1.46
N TYR A 35 14.60 -9.26 2.37
CA TYR A 35 15.10 -8.14 3.16
C TYR A 35 15.98 -8.67 4.30
N LYS A 36 17.30 -8.51 4.17
CA LYS A 36 18.26 -9.13 5.10
C LYS A 36 18.19 -8.56 6.52
N ASP A 37 17.81 -7.30 6.64
CA ASP A 37 17.74 -6.54 7.90
C ASP A 37 16.43 -6.75 8.66
N LEU A 38 15.45 -7.47 8.08
CA LEU A 38 14.22 -7.84 8.78
C LEU A 38 14.34 -9.16 9.54
N ILE A 39 15.25 -10.06 9.16
CA ILE A 39 15.30 -11.41 9.73
C ILE A 39 15.66 -11.34 11.23
N GLY A 40 14.71 -11.73 12.09
CA GLY A 40 14.88 -11.70 13.54
C GLY A 40 14.68 -10.32 14.17
N HIS A 41 14.25 -9.33 13.38
CA HIS A 41 13.89 -8.01 13.86
C HIS A 41 12.50 -8.04 14.52
N TRP A 42 12.29 -7.29 15.60
CA TRP A 42 11.01 -7.30 16.34
C TRP A 42 9.82 -6.81 15.50
N ALA A 43 10.08 -5.96 14.51
CA ALA A 43 9.10 -5.40 13.57
C ALA A 43 9.03 -6.16 12.23
N GLU A 44 9.61 -7.35 12.14
CA GLU A 44 9.70 -8.13 10.89
C GLU A 44 8.32 -8.33 10.25
N ASN A 45 7.33 -8.75 11.04
CA ASN A 45 6.00 -9.09 10.55
C ASN A 45 5.27 -7.85 10.01
N GLU A 46 5.39 -6.72 10.71
CA GLU A 46 4.79 -5.45 10.33
C GLU A 46 5.37 -4.93 9.01
N PHE A 47 6.69 -4.99 8.86
CA PHE A 47 7.34 -4.58 7.61
C PHE A 47 6.98 -5.51 6.45
N ARG A 48 6.96 -6.83 6.66
CA ARG A 48 6.53 -7.79 5.63
C ARG A 48 5.11 -7.51 5.17
N TRP A 49 4.20 -7.21 6.09
CA TRP A 49 2.83 -6.82 5.74
C TRP A 49 2.79 -5.53 4.91
N LEU A 50 3.54 -4.50 5.31
CA LEU A 50 3.61 -3.24 4.55
C LEU A 50 4.18 -3.44 3.14
N ILE A 51 5.17 -4.32 2.99
CA ILE A 51 5.78 -4.69 1.71
C ILE A 51 4.79 -5.45 0.83
N GLU A 52 4.12 -6.46 1.40
CA GLU A 52 3.11 -7.28 0.69
C GLU A 52 1.96 -6.39 0.17
N LYS A 53 1.57 -5.38 0.94
CA LYS A 53 0.57 -4.39 0.53
C LYS A 53 1.09 -3.32 -0.43
N GLY A 54 2.39 -3.34 -0.77
CA GLY A 54 3.00 -2.34 -1.64
C GLY A 54 3.02 -0.92 -1.04
N ILE A 55 2.86 -0.80 0.28
CA ILE A 55 2.88 0.48 1.00
C ILE A 55 4.32 1.02 1.03
N ILE A 56 5.27 0.13 1.30
CA ILE A 56 6.72 0.37 1.28
C ILE A 56 7.42 -0.62 0.34
N SER A 57 8.58 -0.25 -0.18
CA SER A 57 9.37 -1.09 -1.11
C SER A 57 10.83 -1.29 -0.68
N GLY A 58 11.28 -0.61 0.39
CA GLY A 58 12.67 -0.61 0.83
C GLY A 58 13.64 -0.09 -0.23
N VAL A 59 14.94 -0.31 -0.02
CA VAL A 59 16.01 0.15 -0.92
C VAL A 59 16.92 -0.98 -1.32
N LYS A 60 17.46 -0.90 -2.55
CA LYS A 60 18.49 -1.82 -3.02
C LYS A 60 19.87 -1.18 -2.84
N ALA A 61 20.69 -1.72 -1.96
CA ALA A 61 22.07 -1.29 -1.75
C ALA A 61 23.02 -2.45 -2.00
N ASN A 62 24.02 -2.26 -2.87
CA ASN A 62 25.02 -3.28 -3.21
C ASN A 62 24.42 -4.64 -3.63
N GLY A 63 23.31 -4.60 -4.37
CA GLY A 63 22.61 -5.81 -4.81
C GLY A 63 21.69 -6.46 -3.77
N VAL A 64 21.66 -5.95 -2.54
CA VAL A 64 20.86 -6.45 -1.41
C VAL A 64 19.64 -5.56 -1.19
N MET A 65 18.48 -6.16 -0.91
CA MET A 65 17.27 -5.45 -0.49
C MET A 65 17.31 -5.20 1.02
N LEU A 66 17.07 -3.95 1.43
CA LEU A 66 17.06 -3.49 2.82
C LEU A 66 15.77 -2.72 3.10
N ALA A 67 15.09 -3.06 4.19
CA ALA A 67 13.85 -2.41 4.61
C ALA A 67 14.12 -1.21 5.54
N LYS A 68 15.27 -1.22 6.22
CA LYS A 68 15.80 -0.20 7.12
C LYS A 68 14.86 0.12 8.29
N PRO A 69 14.47 -0.87 9.11
CA PRO A 69 13.48 -0.66 10.17
C PRO A 69 13.93 0.29 11.30
N ASP A 70 15.25 0.42 11.52
CA ASP A 70 15.83 1.30 12.55
C ASP A 70 16.21 2.69 12.02
N GLU A 71 16.03 2.96 10.72
CA GLU A 71 16.36 4.26 10.14
C GLU A 71 15.31 5.31 10.51
N LYS A 72 15.76 6.54 10.72
CA LYS A 72 14.85 7.65 11.05
C LYS A 72 13.95 7.94 9.86
N LEU A 73 12.64 7.84 10.09
CA LEU A 73 11.62 8.20 9.12
C LEU A 73 11.48 9.73 9.02
N THR A 74 11.46 10.26 7.81
CA THR A 74 11.17 11.68 7.59
C THR A 74 9.66 11.97 7.69
N ARG A 75 9.30 13.22 8.00
CA ARG A 75 7.89 13.66 8.04
C ARG A 75 7.15 13.40 6.73
N ALA A 76 7.83 13.59 5.60
CA ALA A 76 7.28 13.33 4.28
C ALA A 76 6.97 11.85 4.06
N GLU A 77 7.91 10.96 4.40
CA GLU A 77 7.72 9.51 4.27
C GLU A 77 6.61 9.00 5.18
N ALA A 78 6.54 9.50 6.41
CA ALA A 78 5.46 9.17 7.34
C ALA A 78 4.08 9.47 6.74
N VAL A 79 3.89 10.65 6.14
CA VAL A 79 2.64 11.03 5.47
C VAL A 79 2.30 10.07 4.32
N VAL A 80 3.30 9.71 3.50
CA VAL A 80 3.08 8.79 2.37
C VAL A 80 2.68 7.40 2.85
N ILE A 81 3.37 6.85 3.86
CA ILE A 81 3.04 5.54 4.42
C ILE A 81 1.62 5.54 4.98
N ILE A 82 1.27 6.56 5.76
CA ILE A 82 -0.05 6.71 6.37
C ILE A 82 -1.14 6.77 5.29
N LEU A 83 -0.97 7.60 4.26
CA LEU A 83 -1.98 7.73 3.21
C LEU A 83 -2.14 6.44 2.40
N ARG A 84 -1.04 5.77 2.06
CA ARG A 84 -1.08 4.47 1.37
C ARG A 84 -1.69 3.35 2.21
N THR A 85 -1.66 3.48 3.53
CA THR A 85 -2.27 2.50 4.45
C THR A 85 -3.78 2.69 4.55
N ILE A 86 -4.26 3.94 4.44
CA ILE A 86 -5.66 4.29 4.72
C ILE A 86 -6.50 4.36 3.44
N PHE A 87 -5.90 4.80 2.34
CA PHE A 87 -6.60 4.96 1.08
C PHE A 87 -6.35 3.77 0.15
N GLU A 88 -7.43 3.28 -0.46
CA GLU A 88 -7.32 2.50 -1.68
C GLU A 88 -6.64 3.36 -2.76
N LYS A 89 -5.81 2.71 -3.59
CA LYS A 89 -4.95 3.39 -4.55
C LYS A 89 -5.75 4.27 -5.50
N GLU A 90 -6.88 3.79 -5.99
CA GLU A 90 -7.76 4.50 -6.92
C GLU A 90 -8.34 5.77 -6.28
N LEU A 91 -8.77 5.69 -5.02
CA LEU A 91 -9.30 6.84 -4.28
C LEU A 91 -8.22 7.90 -4.06
N LEU A 92 -6.99 7.47 -3.75
CA LEU A 92 -5.87 8.39 -3.58
C LEU A 92 -5.55 9.12 -4.88
N GLU A 93 -5.54 8.41 -6.01
CA GLU A 93 -5.32 9.01 -7.34
C GLU A 93 -6.43 10.00 -7.72
N GLU A 94 -7.68 9.74 -7.34
CA GLU A 94 -8.78 10.69 -7.53
C GLU A 94 -8.62 11.97 -6.71
N GLU A 95 -8.21 11.87 -5.45
CA GLU A 95 -7.94 13.05 -4.61
C GLU A 95 -6.77 13.87 -5.14
N ILE A 96 -5.71 13.21 -5.62
CA ILE A 96 -4.58 13.89 -6.26
C ILE A 96 -5.03 14.69 -7.49
N LYS A 97 -5.94 14.15 -8.31
CA LYS A 97 -6.49 14.85 -9.48
C LYS A 97 -7.31 16.09 -9.12
N LYS A 98 -7.88 16.16 -7.91
CA LYS A 98 -8.67 17.31 -7.45
C LYS A 98 -7.79 18.46 -6.95
N LEU A 99 -6.48 18.24 -6.77
CA LEU A 99 -5.54 19.27 -6.34
C LEU A 99 -5.42 20.36 -7.40
N LYS A 100 -5.61 21.61 -7.00
CA LYS A 100 -5.50 22.78 -7.88
C LYS A 100 -4.24 23.60 -7.63
N GLU A 101 -3.83 23.68 -6.37
CA GLU A 101 -2.73 24.51 -5.92
C GLU A 101 -2.00 23.86 -4.73
N ASP A 102 -0.72 24.18 -4.61
CA ASP A 102 0.08 23.76 -3.48
C ASP A 102 -0.26 24.60 -2.26
N SER A 103 -0.52 23.92 -1.14
CA SER A 103 -0.93 24.59 0.10
C SER A 103 0.27 25.04 0.94
N PHE A 104 1.44 24.49 0.66
CA PHE A 104 2.69 24.82 1.33
C PHE A 104 3.73 25.28 0.30
N LYS A 105 4.56 26.26 0.65
CA LYS A 105 5.51 26.89 -0.29
C LYS A 105 6.75 26.05 -0.52
N ASP A 106 7.13 25.24 0.45
CA ASP A 106 8.36 24.44 0.53
C ASP A 106 8.25 23.07 -0.15
N ILE A 107 7.06 22.68 -0.62
CA ILE A 107 6.80 21.36 -1.22
C ILE A 107 6.73 21.35 -2.74
N SER A 108 6.77 22.51 -3.40
CA SER A 108 6.48 22.66 -4.84
C SER A 108 7.32 21.74 -5.75
N ASN A 109 8.57 21.44 -5.36
CA ASN A 109 9.47 20.53 -6.08
C ASN A 109 9.85 19.29 -5.25
N HIS A 110 8.97 18.85 -4.35
CA HIS A 110 9.22 17.69 -3.48
C HIS A 110 8.47 16.45 -3.99
N TRP A 111 9.09 15.27 -3.92
CA TRP A 111 8.51 14.02 -4.44
C TRP A 111 7.19 13.61 -3.75
N SER A 112 6.98 14.06 -2.51
CA SER A 112 5.76 13.78 -1.72
C SER A 112 4.73 14.91 -1.76
N ARG A 113 4.90 15.91 -2.63
CA ARG A 113 4.04 17.10 -2.72
C ARG A 113 2.56 16.75 -2.76
N ASP A 114 2.17 15.84 -3.65
CA ASP A 114 0.77 15.49 -3.86
C ASP A 114 0.17 14.83 -2.62
N TYR A 115 0.91 13.91 -1.99
CA TYR A 115 0.51 13.26 -0.75
C TYR A 115 0.35 14.26 0.40
N ILE A 116 1.26 15.23 0.54
CA ILE A 116 1.14 16.27 1.56
C ILE A 116 -0.10 17.14 1.34
N ASN A 117 -0.36 17.53 0.09
CA ASN A 117 -1.55 18.31 -0.25
C ASN A 117 -2.85 17.51 -0.02
N VAL A 118 -2.87 16.21 -0.32
CA VAL A 118 -4.00 15.31 0.00
C VAL A 118 -4.19 15.19 1.51
N ALA A 119 -3.12 14.98 2.27
CA ALA A 119 -3.21 14.86 3.74
C ALA A 119 -3.90 16.06 4.39
N ARG A 120 -3.71 17.27 3.84
CA ARG A 120 -4.42 18.47 4.30
C ARG A 120 -5.94 18.41 4.08
N LEU A 121 -6.39 17.78 2.99
CA LEU A 121 -7.81 17.68 2.64
C LEU A 121 -8.56 16.68 3.54
N VAL A 122 -7.84 15.74 4.15
CA VAL A 122 -8.40 14.77 5.10
C VAL A 122 -8.73 15.50 6.41
N LYS A 123 -9.88 16.17 6.45
CA LYS A 123 -10.31 16.99 7.59
C LYS A 123 -10.70 16.19 8.83
N ASN A 124 -11.01 14.90 8.67
CA ASN A 124 -11.41 14.02 9.75
C ASN A 124 -10.67 12.69 9.59
N PHE A 125 -9.56 12.57 10.32
CA PHE A 125 -8.82 11.32 10.47
C PHE A 125 -9.62 10.35 11.36
N VAL A 126 -10.79 9.91 10.87
CA VAL A 126 -11.55 8.83 11.52
C VAL A 126 -11.00 7.54 10.96
N PHE A 127 -10.08 6.91 11.69
CA PHE A 127 -9.61 5.56 11.36
C PHE A 127 -10.84 4.63 11.29
N PRO A 128 -11.20 4.07 10.13
CA PRO A 128 -12.35 3.18 10.03
C PRO A 128 -12.08 1.79 10.66
N PHE A 129 -10.89 1.57 11.22
CA PHE A 129 -10.50 0.30 11.83
C PHE A 129 -10.92 0.24 13.31
N HIS A 130 -12.10 -0.33 13.55
CA HIS A 130 -12.57 -0.69 14.89
C HIS A 130 -11.88 -1.94 15.48
N SER A 131 -10.70 -2.33 15.00
CA SER A 131 -9.94 -3.45 15.56
C SER A 131 -8.53 -3.01 15.98
N ALA A 132 -8.31 -3.03 17.30
CA ALA A 132 -7.08 -3.28 18.05
C ALA A 132 -5.77 -2.49 17.79
N TYR A 133 -5.59 -1.72 16.71
CA TYR A 133 -4.30 -1.09 16.40
C TYR A 133 -4.12 0.34 16.97
N CYS A 134 -5.14 0.89 17.64
CA CYS A 134 -5.13 2.25 18.21
C CYS A 134 -4.32 2.42 19.51
N ARG A 135 -3.17 1.75 19.66
CA ARG A 135 -2.16 2.16 20.66
C ARG A 135 -1.07 3.07 20.08
N ALA A 136 -0.94 3.17 18.75
CA ALA A 136 0.02 4.07 18.10
C ALA A 136 -0.48 5.52 17.95
N ALA A 137 -1.80 5.74 17.93
CA ALA A 137 -2.38 7.05 17.61
C ALA A 137 -2.35 8.09 18.75
N ILE A 138 -1.97 7.71 19.98
CA ILE A 138 -1.87 8.67 21.10
C ILE A 138 -0.48 9.34 21.17
N TYR A 139 0.53 8.84 20.45
CA TYR A 139 1.89 9.43 20.50
C TYR A 139 2.15 10.57 19.50
N CYS A 140 1.27 10.85 18.54
CA CYS A 140 1.54 11.88 17.53
C CYS A 140 1.30 13.33 18.02
N ASN A 141 0.72 13.52 19.22
CA ASN A 141 0.67 14.82 19.87
C ASN A 141 1.93 15.15 20.71
N TYR A 142 2.95 14.29 20.68
CA TYR A 142 4.19 14.45 21.46
C TYR A 142 5.47 14.14 20.67
N ILE A 143 5.43 14.27 19.34
CA ILE A 143 6.63 14.16 18.52
C ILE A 143 6.75 15.46 17.72
N PHE A 144 7.59 16.33 18.26
CA PHE A 144 8.08 17.62 17.76
C PHE A 144 8.36 17.65 16.24
#